data_AF-A0A661NMZ3-F1
#
_entry.id   AF-A0A661NMZ3-F1
#
_cell.length_a   1.000
_cell.length_b   1.000
_cell.length_c   1.000
_cell.angle_alpha   90.00
_cell.angle_beta   90.00
_cell.angle_gamma   90.00
#
_symmetry.space_group_name_H-M   'P 1'
#
loop_
_entity.id
_entity.type
_entity.pdbx_description
1 polymer ?
#
loop_
_entity_poly.entity_id
_entity_poly.type
_entity_poly.pdbx_seq_one_letter_code
_entity_poly.pdbx_strand_id
1 'polypeptide(L)'
;MGFFLGAVVSVSGTSIAAAQCTVAGASCDDGNYCTLSTTCDASLVCTGGTARGCGDSNDCTADTCNESANRCDHTNRASGYACSDGEYCTTPDTCDGAGACTGGPPRNCDDGEACTGPDTCDETGNRCRNDLLPGWCRIRGGCIAEGTVDTDGTSLCDQCVPSISTNRYEQAPDGTACGATVCSGGDLTPAPLCNPIGDCVPSAAVMCASGSCATTTSCAACTVDTECGVGEYCGGTECVTSLDAGSTCDRSRQCTGGNCNDGVCCNRACGDGCESCDPPDSPGLCTPYASGTDPEGSCGSTLGCDGFGSCIDATDASVGEDSGTVDSSVGAEPGTDGSTGGNLAAHGSGCIACAVGAPGRGRDFAGLAFSLLFMLGLALRRRF
;
A
#
# COMPACT_ATOMS: atom_id res chain seq x y z
N MET A 1 -108.12 -44.02 8.17
CA MET A 1 -107.21 -45.01 8.79
C MET A 1 -105.78 -44.63 8.40
N GLY A 2 -104.82 -44.35 9.27
CA GLY A 2 -104.74 -44.54 10.72
C GLY A 2 -104.12 -43.34 11.43
N PHE A 3 -104.57 -43.14 12.66
CA PHE A 3 -104.04 -42.20 13.64
C PHE A 3 -102.73 -42.75 14.20
N PHE A 4 -101.64 -41.98 14.13
CA PHE A 4 -100.55 -42.11 15.08
C PHE A 4 -100.62 -40.91 16.03
N LEU A 5 -101.07 -41.18 17.26
CA LEU A 5 -100.90 -40.29 18.39
C LEU A 5 -99.39 -40.16 18.64
N GLY A 6 -98.81 -39.04 18.24
CA GLY A 6 -97.50 -38.61 18.75
C GLY A 6 -97.68 -38.15 20.18
N ALA A 7 -97.34 -39.04 21.13
CA ALA A 7 -97.24 -38.66 22.54
C ALA A 7 -96.11 -37.63 22.70
N VAL A 8 -96.48 -36.38 22.94
CA VAL A 8 -95.58 -35.37 23.50
C VAL A 8 -95.25 -35.78 24.93
N VAL A 9 -94.19 -36.56 25.10
CA VAL A 9 -93.56 -36.75 26.40
C VAL A 9 -92.81 -35.46 26.72
N SER A 10 -93.44 -34.60 27.52
CA SER A 10 -92.72 -33.57 28.27
C SER A 10 -91.85 -34.26 29.31
N VAL A 11 -90.60 -34.57 28.96
CA VAL A 11 -89.59 -34.90 29.97
C VAL A 11 -89.02 -33.60 30.47
N SER A 12 -89.54 -33.17 31.62
CA SER A 12 -88.94 -32.09 32.40
C SER A 12 -87.65 -32.63 33.01
N GLY A 13 -86.48 -32.27 32.45
CA GLY A 13 -85.22 -32.32 33.18
C GLY A 13 -84.25 -33.50 32.95
N THR A 14 -84.35 -34.28 31.88
CA THR A 14 -83.23 -35.17 31.46
C THR A 14 -82.67 -34.70 30.11
N SER A 15 -81.37 -34.48 30.07
CA SER A 15 -80.59 -34.01 28.93
C SER A 15 -80.97 -34.73 27.63
N ILE A 16 -81.23 -33.93 26.58
CA ILE A 16 -81.60 -34.37 25.22
C ILE A 16 -80.56 -35.36 24.62
N ALA A 17 -79.33 -35.37 25.16
CA ALA A 17 -78.21 -36.21 24.74
C ALA A 17 -78.49 -37.74 24.78
N ALA A 18 -79.30 -38.24 25.71
CA ALA A 18 -79.53 -39.69 25.84
C ALA A 18 -80.53 -40.26 24.81
N ALA A 19 -81.40 -39.42 24.23
CA ALA A 19 -82.41 -39.87 23.27
C ALA A 19 -81.88 -40.01 21.83
N GLN A 20 -80.68 -39.51 21.54
CA GLN A 20 -80.11 -39.44 20.19
C GLN A 20 -79.24 -40.66 19.84
N CYS A 21 -78.78 -41.43 20.83
CA CYS A 21 -77.89 -42.56 20.62
C CYS A 21 -78.63 -43.88 20.41
N THR A 22 -78.78 -44.27 19.15
CA THR A 22 -79.44 -45.54 18.75
C THR A 22 -78.46 -46.62 18.28
N VAL A 23 -77.23 -46.24 17.92
CA VAL A 23 -76.13 -47.15 17.56
C VAL A 23 -74.79 -46.52 17.90
N ALA A 24 -73.83 -47.35 18.34
CA ALA A 24 -72.46 -46.89 18.58
C ALA A 24 -71.84 -46.32 17.29
N GLY A 25 -71.15 -45.19 17.40
CA GLY A 25 -70.57 -44.45 16.28
C GLY A 25 -71.54 -43.53 15.53
N ALA A 26 -72.83 -43.49 15.89
CA ALA A 26 -73.73 -42.46 15.35
C ALA A 26 -73.31 -41.07 15.84
N SER A 27 -73.49 -40.06 14.97
CA SER A 27 -73.40 -38.66 15.37
C SER A 27 -74.51 -38.33 16.36
N CYS A 28 -74.17 -37.61 17.42
CA CYS A 28 -75.13 -37.12 18.41
C CYS A 28 -74.81 -35.66 18.75
N ASP A 29 -75.50 -35.09 19.73
CA ASP A 29 -75.21 -33.81 20.37
C ASP A 29 -75.13 -34.07 21.87
N ASP A 30 -73.96 -33.82 22.48
CA ASP A 30 -73.76 -34.04 23.92
C ASP A 30 -74.34 -32.89 24.77
N GLY A 31 -74.89 -31.86 24.11
CA GLY A 31 -75.47 -30.68 24.73
C GLY A 31 -74.45 -29.67 25.22
N ASN A 32 -73.16 -29.88 24.95
CA ASN A 32 -72.10 -28.95 25.30
C ASN A 32 -71.73 -28.08 24.09
N TYR A 33 -71.66 -26.77 24.27
CA TYR A 33 -71.29 -25.83 23.21
C TYR A 33 -69.84 -26.02 22.75
N CYS A 34 -68.91 -26.26 23.68
CA CYS A 34 -67.47 -26.30 23.44
C CYS A 34 -66.94 -27.63 22.88
N THR A 35 -67.81 -28.60 22.65
CA THR A 35 -67.47 -29.85 21.96
C THR A 35 -68.13 -29.86 20.58
N LEU A 36 -67.46 -30.52 19.64
CA LEU A 36 -67.91 -30.71 18.26
C LEU A 36 -67.73 -32.17 17.87
N SER A 37 -68.47 -32.62 16.85
CA SER A 37 -68.30 -33.96 16.27
C SER A 37 -68.43 -35.08 17.32
N THR A 38 -69.42 -34.97 18.19
CA THR A 38 -69.69 -35.93 19.25
C THR A 38 -70.25 -37.23 18.67
N THR A 39 -69.95 -38.35 19.32
CA THR A 39 -70.39 -39.67 18.87
C THR A 39 -70.88 -40.53 20.02
N CYS A 40 -71.82 -41.43 19.70
CA CYS A 40 -72.35 -42.39 20.64
C CYS A 40 -71.32 -43.48 20.93
N ASP A 41 -70.97 -43.68 22.19
CA ASP A 41 -70.08 -44.77 22.58
C ASP A 41 -70.77 -46.14 22.53
N ALA A 42 -70.03 -47.20 22.88
CA ALA A 42 -70.56 -48.57 22.94
C ALA A 42 -71.66 -48.76 24.00
N SER A 43 -71.77 -47.84 24.96
CA SER A 43 -72.79 -47.83 26.01
C SER A 43 -73.99 -46.94 25.64
N LEU A 44 -74.07 -46.46 24.39
CA LEU A 44 -75.10 -45.56 23.87
C LEU A 44 -75.15 -44.21 24.60
N VAL A 45 -74.02 -43.75 25.13
CA VAL A 45 -73.87 -42.42 25.72
C VAL A 45 -73.22 -41.50 24.68
N CYS A 46 -73.80 -40.32 24.47
CA CYS A 46 -73.16 -39.31 23.65
C CYS A 46 -71.93 -38.78 24.40
N THR A 47 -70.74 -39.00 23.83
CA THR A 47 -69.48 -38.57 24.44
C THR A 47 -68.92 -37.35 23.72
N GLY A 48 -68.29 -36.46 24.50
CA GLY A 48 -67.66 -35.25 24.00
C GLY A 48 -66.64 -35.54 22.89
N GLY A 49 -66.76 -34.80 21.79
CA GLY A 49 -65.85 -34.93 20.65
C GLY A 49 -64.68 -33.96 20.71
N THR A 50 -64.27 -33.44 19.56
CA THR A 50 -63.16 -32.47 19.46
C THR A 50 -63.54 -31.13 20.09
N ALA A 51 -62.60 -30.47 20.77
CA ALA A 51 -62.82 -29.12 21.30
C ALA A 51 -63.15 -28.12 20.18
N ARG A 52 -64.12 -27.23 20.42
CA ARG A 52 -64.47 -26.14 19.52
C ARG A 52 -63.28 -25.20 19.37
N GLY A 53 -62.86 -24.97 18.12
CA GLY A 53 -61.90 -23.93 17.80
C GLY A 53 -62.52 -22.55 18.04
N CYS A 54 -61.94 -21.80 18.98
CA CYS A 54 -62.32 -20.43 19.30
C CYS A 54 -61.28 -19.41 18.84
N GLY A 55 -60.36 -19.77 17.95
CA GLY A 55 -59.34 -18.84 17.46
C GLY A 55 -59.97 -17.68 16.68
N ASP A 56 -59.67 -16.43 17.02
CA ASP A 56 -60.08 -15.24 16.26
C ASP A 56 -58.99 -14.72 15.30
N SER A 57 -57.86 -15.43 15.23
CA SER A 57 -56.67 -15.03 14.46
C SER A 57 -56.01 -13.74 14.94
N ASN A 58 -56.26 -13.33 16.18
CA ASN A 58 -55.54 -12.25 16.85
C ASN A 58 -54.53 -12.83 17.84
N ASP A 59 -53.24 -12.66 17.57
CA ASP A 59 -52.18 -13.13 18.49
C ASP A 59 -52.25 -12.47 19.88
N CYS A 60 -52.87 -11.30 19.96
CA CYS A 60 -53.03 -10.53 21.19
C CYS A 60 -54.25 -10.88 22.02
N THR A 61 -55.00 -11.93 21.64
CA THR A 61 -56.06 -12.51 22.47
C THR A 61 -55.65 -13.91 22.95
N ALA A 62 -56.16 -14.26 24.12
CA ALA A 62 -56.16 -15.61 24.64
C ALA A 62 -57.57 -16.17 24.44
N ASP A 63 -57.68 -17.09 23.50
CA ASP A 63 -58.96 -17.67 23.09
C ASP A 63 -59.31 -18.87 23.95
N THR A 64 -60.47 -18.80 24.61
CA THR A 64 -60.98 -19.87 25.46
C THR A 64 -62.44 -20.14 25.14
N CYS A 65 -62.81 -21.41 25.03
CA CYS A 65 -64.22 -21.76 24.90
C CYS A 65 -64.90 -21.76 26.27
N ASN A 66 -65.96 -20.97 26.43
CA ASN A 66 -66.71 -20.84 27.67
C ASN A 66 -68.04 -21.59 27.58
N GLU A 67 -68.05 -22.78 28.16
CA GLU A 67 -69.21 -23.66 28.20
C GLU A 67 -70.37 -23.05 29.00
N SER A 68 -70.08 -22.44 30.14
CA SER A 68 -71.13 -21.87 31.01
C SER A 68 -71.93 -20.75 30.36
N ALA A 69 -71.33 -20.07 29.37
CA ALA A 69 -71.95 -18.99 28.64
C ALA A 69 -72.21 -19.31 27.16
N ASN A 70 -71.98 -20.56 26.74
CA ASN A 70 -72.15 -21.04 25.37
C ASN A 70 -71.54 -20.08 24.31
N ARG A 71 -70.30 -19.63 24.52
CA ARG A 71 -69.60 -18.70 23.59
C ARG A 71 -68.08 -18.90 23.58
N CYS A 72 -67.41 -18.34 22.58
CA CYS A 72 -65.97 -18.14 22.58
C CYS A 72 -65.61 -16.83 23.29
N ASP A 73 -64.65 -16.88 24.22
CA ASP A 73 -64.08 -15.73 24.92
C ASP A 73 -62.69 -15.41 24.34
N HIS A 74 -62.47 -14.13 24.01
CA HIS A 74 -61.22 -13.62 23.47
C HIS A 74 -60.70 -12.55 24.43
N THR A 75 -59.81 -12.95 25.35
CA THR A 75 -59.32 -12.03 26.38
C THR A 75 -58.00 -11.42 25.96
N ASN A 76 -57.89 -10.10 25.99
CA ASN A 76 -56.64 -9.40 25.66
C ASN A 76 -55.48 -9.92 26.51
N ARG A 77 -54.37 -10.24 25.86
CA ARG A 77 -53.10 -10.54 26.52
C ARG A 77 -52.51 -9.26 27.10
N ALA A 78 -51.63 -9.41 28.09
CA ALA A 78 -50.92 -8.27 28.67
C ALA A 78 -50.01 -7.59 27.63
N SER A 79 -49.65 -6.33 27.88
CA SER A 79 -48.69 -5.61 27.04
C SER A 79 -47.34 -6.34 26.99
N GLY A 80 -46.71 -6.41 25.83
CA GLY A 80 -45.40 -7.04 25.64
C GLY A 80 -45.42 -8.53 25.25
N TYR A 81 -46.60 -9.15 25.12
CA TYR A 81 -46.70 -10.47 24.48
C TYR A 81 -46.31 -10.36 23.00
N ALA A 82 -45.57 -11.36 22.49
CA ALA A 82 -45.17 -11.41 21.09
C ALA A 82 -46.39 -11.59 20.18
N CYS A 83 -46.42 -10.84 19.09
CA CYS A 83 -47.41 -10.92 18.02
C CYS A 83 -46.73 -10.53 16.70
N SER A 84 -47.49 -10.45 15.61
CA SER A 84 -47.03 -9.83 14.36
C SER A 84 -48.05 -8.81 13.88
N ASP A 85 -47.60 -7.60 13.56
CA ASP A 85 -48.46 -6.55 12.98
C ASP A 85 -48.64 -6.70 11.46
N GLY A 86 -47.91 -7.65 10.86
CA GLY A 86 -47.92 -7.96 9.43
C GLY A 86 -46.94 -7.15 8.58
N GLU A 87 -46.25 -6.17 9.17
CA GLU A 87 -45.23 -5.37 8.50
C GLU A 87 -43.86 -6.03 8.66
N TYR A 88 -43.01 -5.94 7.64
CA TYR A 88 -41.71 -6.62 7.67
C TYR A 88 -40.67 -5.81 8.45
N CYS A 89 -40.66 -4.48 8.33
CA CYS A 89 -39.66 -3.60 8.92
C CYS A 89 -39.94 -3.20 10.36
N THR A 90 -40.92 -3.79 11.02
CA THR A 90 -41.15 -3.69 12.46
C THR A 90 -40.84 -5.03 13.11
N THR A 91 -39.93 -5.05 14.10
CA THR A 91 -39.64 -6.27 14.87
C THR A 91 -38.83 -5.99 16.15
N PRO A 92 -39.07 -6.71 17.27
CA PRO A 92 -40.20 -7.61 17.51
C PRO A 92 -41.49 -6.82 17.81
N ASP A 93 -42.61 -7.26 17.27
CA ASP A 93 -43.92 -6.66 17.52
C ASP A 93 -44.50 -7.15 18.83
N THR A 94 -45.28 -6.29 19.48
CA THR A 94 -45.83 -6.59 20.79
C THR A 94 -47.26 -6.13 20.95
N CYS A 95 -48.02 -6.91 21.72
CA CYS A 95 -49.37 -6.55 22.11
C CYS A 95 -49.34 -5.32 23.01
N ASP A 96 -50.31 -4.43 22.84
CA ASP A 96 -50.45 -3.19 23.61
C ASP A 96 -51.17 -3.38 24.97
N GLY A 97 -51.71 -4.58 25.23
CA GLY A 97 -52.55 -4.85 26.40
C GLY A 97 -54.04 -4.56 26.20
N ALA A 98 -54.40 -3.89 25.10
CA ALA A 98 -55.77 -3.60 24.69
C ALA A 98 -56.25 -4.49 23.53
N GLY A 99 -55.43 -5.47 23.13
CA GLY A 99 -55.77 -6.48 22.12
C GLY A 99 -55.31 -6.12 20.72
N ALA A 100 -54.55 -5.04 20.55
CA ALA A 100 -53.90 -4.72 19.27
C ALA A 100 -52.44 -5.17 19.28
N CYS A 101 -51.99 -5.71 18.15
CA CYS A 101 -50.58 -5.89 17.89
C CYS A 101 -50.00 -4.58 17.37
N THR A 102 -48.90 -4.12 17.96
CA THR A 102 -48.22 -2.89 17.57
C THR A 102 -46.80 -3.20 17.11
N GLY A 103 -46.42 -2.57 16.00
CA GLY A 103 -45.10 -2.71 15.42
C GLY A 103 -43.98 -2.34 16.36
N GLY A 104 -42.95 -3.17 16.39
CA GLY A 104 -41.72 -2.93 17.12
C GLY A 104 -40.88 -1.77 16.57
N PRO A 105 -39.65 -1.60 17.09
CA PRO A 105 -38.68 -0.68 16.48
C PRO A 105 -38.36 -1.08 15.03
N PRO A 106 -37.78 -0.16 14.22
CA PRO A 106 -37.37 -0.47 12.87
C PRO A 106 -36.41 -1.66 12.82
N ARG A 107 -36.65 -2.59 11.89
CA ARG A 107 -35.79 -3.74 11.62
C ARG A 107 -34.39 -3.23 11.28
N ASN A 108 -33.40 -3.77 11.98
CA ASN A 108 -32.01 -3.52 11.63
C ASN A 108 -31.66 -4.28 10.33
N CYS A 109 -31.31 -3.53 9.30
CA CYS A 109 -30.93 -4.06 7.98
C CYS A 109 -29.43 -4.01 7.68
N ASP A 110 -28.62 -3.45 8.60
CA ASP A 110 -27.17 -3.40 8.48
C ASP A 110 -26.61 -4.83 8.35
N ASP A 111 -25.95 -5.11 7.22
CA ASP A 111 -25.29 -6.39 6.96
C ASP A 111 -23.80 -6.40 7.33
N GLY A 112 -23.28 -5.28 7.85
CA GLY A 112 -21.91 -5.13 8.31
C GLY A 112 -20.88 -5.03 7.17
N GLU A 113 -21.31 -4.92 5.91
CA GLU A 113 -20.43 -4.86 4.75
C GLU A 113 -20.15 -3.39 4.37
N ALA A 114 -18.88 -2.99 4.33
CA ALA A 114 -18.49 -1.59 4.13
C ALA A 114 -18.85 -1.01 2.74
N CYS A 115 -19.11 -1.88 1.76
CA CYS A 115 -19.42 -1.50 0.39
C CYS A 115 -20.91 -1.47 0.07
N THR A 116 -21.79 -1.86 0.99
CA THR A 116 -23.24 -1.78 0.82
C THR A 116 -23.81 -0.63 1.64
N GLY A 117 -24.87 -0.02 1.14
CA GLY A 117 -25.54 1.10 1.77
C GLY A 117 -26.33 1.96 0.77
N PRO A 118 -27.32 2.73 1.25
CA PRO A 118 -27.79 2.78 2.63
C PRO A 118 -28.60 1.53 3.00
N ASP A 119 -28.36 0.97 4.18
CA ASP A 119 -29.09 -0.18 4.70
C ASP A 119 -30.49 0.24 5.13
N THR A 120 -31.44 0.03 4.22
CA THR A 120 -32.81 0.49 4.38
C THR A 120 -33.76 -0.67 4.33
N CYS A 121 -34.74 -0.65 5.22
CA CYS A 121 -35.81 -1.63 5.15
C CYS A 121 -36.89 -1.19 4.15
N ASP A 122 -37.24 -2.07 3.22
CA ASP A 122 -38.22 -1.86 2.17
C ASP A 122 -39.47 -2.71 2.44
N GLU A 123 -40.50 -2.07 3.02
CA GLU A 123 -41.77 -2.73 3.34
C GLU A 123 -42.52 -3.22 2.10
N THR A 124 -42.51 -2.42 1.02
CA THR A 124 -43.22 -2.83 -0.19
C THR A 124 -42.64 -4.12 -0.77
N GLY A 125 -41.33 -4.32 -0.58
CA GLY A 125 -40.63 -5.52 -1.02
C GLY A 125 -40.40 -6.58 0.05
N ASN A 126 -40.86 -6.37 1.29
CA ASN A 126 -40.58 -7.22 2.46
C ASN A 126 -39.10 -7.67 2.54
N ARG A 127 -38.16 -6.73 2.39
CA ARG A 127 -36.72 -7.03 2.40
C ARG A 127 -35.87 -5.89 2.94
N CYS A 128 -34.69 -6.24 3.44
CA CYS A 128 -33.60 -5.28 3.59
C CYS A 128 -32.97 -4.96 2.23
N ARG A 129 -32.70 -3.68 1.97
CA ARG A 129 -31.98 -3.18 0.80
C ARG A 129 -30.62 -2.68 1.24
N ASN A 130 -29.60 -3.36 0.75
CA ASN A 130 -28.19 -3.09 1.02
C ASN A 130 -27.51 -2.95 -0.34
N ASP A 131 -27.85 -1.88 -1.06
CA ASP A 131 -27.38 -1.66 -2.43
C ASP A 131 -25.88 -1.37 -2.43
N LEU A 132 -25.17 -1.77 -3.49
CA LEU A 132 -23.73 -1.50 -3.58
C LEU A 132 -23.47 0.01 -3.73
N LEU A 133 -22.60 0.55 -2.89
CA LEU A 133 -22.21 1.95 -2.91
C LEU A 133 -21.39 2.30 -4.16
N PRO A 134 -21.50 3.53 -4.70
CA PRO A 134 -20.60 4.02 -5.74
C PRO A 134 -19.13 3.97 -5.29
N GLY A 135 -18.23 3.63 -6.21
CA GLY A 135 -16.80 3.51 -5.91
C GLY A 135 -16.39 2.19 -5.26
N TRP A 136 -17.27 1.17 -5.28
CA TRP A 136 -16.99 -0.15 -4.72
C TRP A 136 -17.33 -1.29 -5.68
N CYS A 137 -16.58 -2.37 -5.59
CA CYS A 137 -16.88 -3.66 -6.18
C CYS A 137 -17.06 -4.72 -5.09
N ARG A 138 -17.93 -5.69 -5.35
CA ARG A 138 -18.11 -6.90 -4.55
C ARG A 138 -17.49 -8.10 -5.27
N ILE A 139 -16.20 -8.32 -5.03
CA ILE A 139 -15.41 -9.33 -5.76
C ILE A 139 -15.06 -10.47 -4.80
N ARG A 140 -15.36 -11.72 -5.19
CA ARG A 140 -15.10 -12.93 -4.36
C ARG A 140 -15.71 -12.86 -2.95
N GLY A 141 -16.80 -12.10 -2.78
CA GLY A 141 -17.47 -11.88 -1.51
C GLY A 141 -16.86 -10.78 -0.63
N GLY A 142 -15.77 -10.13 -1.07
CA GLY A 142 -15.16 -9.00 -0.37
C GLY A 142 -15.58 -7.65 -0.95
N CYS A 143 -15.55 -6.62 -0.11
CA CYS A 143 -15.70 -5.22 -0.47
C CYS A 143 -14.35 -4.63 -0.92
N ILE A 144 -14.23 -4.31 -2.21
CA ILE A 144 -13.02 -3.80 -2.84
C ILE A 144 -13.28 -2.36 -3.30
N ALA A 145 -12.47 -1.41 -2.85
CA ALA A 145 -12.60 -0.02 -3.27
C ALA A 145 -12.15 0.16 -4.73
N GLU A 146 -12.76 1.10 -5.44
CA GLU A 146 -12.39 1.48 -6.81
C GLU A 146 -10.89 1.76 -6.93
N GLY A 147 -10.28 1.23 -8.00
CA GLY A 147 -8.85 1.34 -8.27
C GLY A 147 -7.95 0.39 -7.48
N THR A 148 -8.49 -0.39 -6.54
CA THR A 148 -7.69 -1.43 -5.86
C THR A 148 -7.33 -2.53 -6.86
N VAL A 149 -6.04 -2.83 -7.00
CA VAL A 149 -5.50 -3.88 -7.89
C VAL A 149 -5.61 -5.28 -7.27
N ASP A 150 -5.81 -6.31 -8.11
CA ASP A 150 -5.83 -7.72 -7.68
C ASP A 150 -4.40 -8.19 -7.33
N THR A 151 -4.08 -8.26 -6.04
CA THR A 151 -2.78 -8.75 -5.55
C THR A 151 -2.71 -10.27 -5.45
N ASP A 152 -3.87 -10.94 -5.48
CA ASP A 152 -3.99 -12.39 -5.24
C ASP A 152 -4.21 -13.16 -6.55
N GLY A 153 -4.42 -12.43 -7.65
CA GLY A 153 -4.63 -12.94 -8.99
C GLY A 153 -3.35 -13.16 -9.79
N THR A 154 -3.52 -13.67 -11.01
CA THR A 154 -2.43 -13.84 -11.99
C THR A 154 -2.07 -12.56 -12.72
N SER A 155 -2.86 -11.49 -12.60
CA SER A 155 -2.68 -10.19 -13.24
C SER A 155 -2.66 -9.08 -12.18
N LEU A 156 -1.51 -8.46 -11.97
CA LEU A 156 -1.36 -7.27 -11.12
C LEU A 156 -1.94 -6.00 -11.78
N CYS A 157 -2.52 -6.15 -12.96
CA CYS A 157 -3.09 -5.08 -13.77
C CYS A 157 -4.61 -5.23 -13.96
N ASP A 158 -5.26 -6.01 -13.09
CA ASP A 158 -6.69 -5.99 -12.96
C ASP A 158 -7.05 -5.20 -11.69
N GLN A 159 -8.06 -4.33 -11.76
CA GLN A 159 -8.48 -3.47 -10.66
C GLN A 159 -10.02 -3.43 -10.54
N CYS A 160 -10.51 -2.98 -9.40
CA CYS A 160 -11.94 -2.71 -9.25
C CYS A 160 -12.33 -1.49 -10.09
N VAL A 161 -13.19 -1.69 -11.09
CA VAL A 161 -13.75 -0.62 -11.94
C VAL A 161 -15.28 -0.72 -11.92
N PRO A 162 -15.95 -0.11 -10.92
CA PRO A 162 -17.40 -0.31 -10.71
C PRO A 162 -18.26 0.26 -11.83
N SER A 163 -17.72 1.17 -12.64
CA SER A 163 -18.36 1.68 -13.86
C SER A 163 -18.42 0.67 -15.00
N ILE A 164 -17.60 -0.39 -14.96
CA ILE A 164 -17.57 -1.48 -15.95
C ILE A 164 -18.15 -2.76 -15.33
N SER A 165 -17.65 -3.17 -14.17
CA SER A 165 -18.14 -4.32 -13.44
C SER A 165 -17.96 -4.17 -11.94
N THR A 166 -18.97 -4.63 -11.20
CA THR A 166 -18.96 -4.63 -9.74
C THR A 166 -18.67 -6.01 -9.15
N ASN A 167 -18.53 -7.07 -9.95
CA ASN A 167 -18.41 -8.45 -9.42
C ASN A 167 -17.15 -9.21 -9.87
N ARG A 168 -16.26 -8.56 -10.60
CA ARG A 168 -14.94 -9.09 -10.99
C ARG A 168 -13.97 -7.93 -11.18
N TYR A 169 -12.67 -8.25 -11.15
CA TYR A 169 -11.66 -7.29 -11.54
C TYR A 169 -11.72 -7.05 -13.06
N GLU A 170 -11.42 -5.82 -13.45
CA GLU A 170 -11.37 -5.37 -14.84
C GLU A 170 -9.98 -4.82 -15.14
N GLN A 171 -9.59 -4.84 -16.40
CA GLN A 171 -8.26 -4.37 -16.82
C GLN A 171 -8.05 -2.90 -16.39
N ALA A 172 -6.93 -2.65 -15.71
CA ALA A 172 -6.53 -1.31 -15.33
C ALA A 172 -6.15 -0.47 -16.57
N PRO A 173 -6.34 0.86 -16.53
CA PRO A 173 -5.87 1.75 -17.59
C PRO A 173 -4.36 1.62 -17.85
N ASP A 174 -3.96 1.84 -19.11
CA ASP A 174 -2.55 1.93 -19.49
C ASP A 174 -1.81 2.97 -18.64
N GLY A 175 -0.63 2.61 -18.15
CA GLY A 175 0.16 3.45 -17.23
C GLY A 175 -0.25 3.37 -15.76
N THR A 176 -1.21 2.51 -15.36
CA THR A 176 -1.51 2.28 -13.94
C THR A 176 -0.35 1.55 -13.27
N ALA A 177 0.05 1.97 -12.06
CA ALA A 177 1.12 1.31 -11.32
C ALA A 177 0.66 -0.07 -10.81
N CYS A 178 1.43 -1.12 -11.10
CA CYS A 178 1.15 -2.52 -10.74
C CYS A 178 2.21 -3.11 -9.79
N GLY A 179 2.92 -2.25 -9.07
CA GLY A 179 3.94 -2.61 -8.10
C GLY A 179 4.44 -1.40 -7.33
N ALA A 180 5.43 -1.61 -6.47
CA ALA A 180 6.05 -0.53 -5.71
C ALA A 180 7.27 0.04 -6.45
N THR A 181 7.54 1.33 -6.23
CA THR A 181 8.85 1.90 -6.50
C THR A 181 9.86 1.28 -5.53
N VAL A 182 11.06 0.96 -6.01
CA VAL A 182 12.12 0.35 -5.20
C VAL A 182 13.44 1.06 -5.47
N CYS A 183 14.11 1.49 -4.41
CA CYS A 183 15.50 1.93 -4.47
C CYS A 183 16.38 0.88 -3.78
N SER A 184 17.34 0.32 -4.51
CA SER A 184 18.28 -0.66 -3.97
C SER A 184 19.66 -0.46 -4.58
N GLY A 185 20.71 -0.44 -3.75
CA GLY A 185 22.09 -0.33 -4.23
C GLY A 185 22.41 0.97 -4.97
N GLY A 186 21.63 2.04 -4.73
CA GLY A 186 21.78 3.31 -5.45
C GLY A 186 20.97 3.38 -6.75
N ASP A 187 20.23 2.34 -7.11
CA ASP A 187 19.36 2.33 -8.28
C ASP A 187 17.89 2.50 -7.89
N LEU A 188 17.27 3.58 -8.34
CA LEU A 188 15.84 3.83 -8.19
C LEU A 188 15.10 3.23 -9.37
N THR A 189 14.32 2.18 -9.11
CA THR A 189 13.41 1.55 -10.06
C THR A 189 12.00 2.06 -9.79
N PRO A 190 11.40 2.87 -10.68
CA PRO A 190 10.01 3.29 -10.55
C PRO A 190 9.05 2.10 -10.50
N ALA A 191 7.84 2.34 -9.99
CA ALA A 191 6.80 1.32 -10.00
C ALA A 191 6.53 0.82 -11.43
N PRO A 192 6.48 -0.51 -11.66
CA PRO A 192 6.12 -1.05 -12.96
C PRO A 192 4.72 -0.60 -13.36
N LEU A 193 4.46 -0.51 -14.67
CA LEU A 193 3.22 0.03 -15.21
C LEU A 193 2.45 -1.03 -16.00
N CYS A 194 1.13 -0.94 -15.99
CA CYS A 194 0.27 -1.76 -16.83
C CYS A 194 0.34 -1.30 -18.29
N ASN A 195 0.42 -2.27 -19.21
CA ASN A 195 0.31 -2.02 -20.64
C ASN A 195 -1.14 -2.29 -21.16
N PRO A 196 -1.45 -1.99 -22.44
CA PRO A 196 -2.80 -2.17 -22.99
C PRO A 196 -3.32 -3.62 -23.05
N ILE A 197 -2.46 -4.63 -22.86
CA ILE A 197 -2.87 -6.05 -22.83
C ILE A 197 -2.97 -6.60 -21.40
N GLY A 198 -2.71 -5.78 -20.38
CA GLY A 198 -2.88 -6.14 -18.97
C GLY A 198 -1.63 -6.78 -18.36
N ASP A 199 -0.46 -6.64 -18.98
CA ASP A 199 0.79 -7.07 -18.37
C ASP A 199 1.40 -5.94 -17.55
N CYS A 200 1.94 -6.32 -16.38
CA CYS A 200 2.74 -5.44 -15.55
C CYS A 200 4.17 -5.38 -16.08
N VAL A 201 4.51 -4.30 -16.81
CA VAL A 201 5.82 -4.14 -17.45
C VAL A 201 6.80 -3.41 -16.52
N PRO A 202 8.02 -3.94 -16.34
CA PRO A 202 9.02 -3.34 -15.46
C PRO A 202 9.48 -1.97 -16.00
N SER A 203 9.60 -1.01 -15.10
CA SER A 203 10.22 0.28 -15.41
C SER A 203 11.74 0.18 -15.42
N ALA A 204 12.39 0.99 -16.25
CA ALA A 204 13.84 1.07 -16.27
C ALA A 204 14.36 1.68 -14.97
N ALA A 205 15.37 1.05 -14.38
CA ALA A 205 16.07 1.61 -13.23
C ALA A 205 16.87 2.86 -13.63
N VAL A 206 16.87 3.85 -12.74
CA VAL A 206 17.64 5.08 -12.86
C VAL A 206 18.65 5.10 -11.73
N MET A 207 19.94 5.26 -12.07
CA MET A 207 20.97 5.41 -11.06
C MET A 207 20.79 6.73 -10.31
N CYS A 208 20.82 6.69 -8.99
CA CYS A 208 20.82 7.89 -8.17
C CYS A 208 22.11 8.68 -8.41
N ALA A 209 22.00 10.00 -8.57
CA ALA A 209 23.15 10.87 -8.80
C ALA A 209 24.17 10.80 -7.66
N SER A 210 23.70 10.60 -6.43
CA SER A 210 24.52 10.37 -5.22
C SER A 210 25.08 8.94 -5.10
N GLY A 211 24.74 8.04 -6.02
CA GLY A 211 25.04 6.61 -5.96
C GLY A 211 24.37 5.87 -4.79
N SER A 212 23.45 6.51 -4.06
CA SER A 212 22.87 5.97 -2.83
C SER A 212 21.36 6.22 -2.74
N CYS A 213 20.66 5.33 -2.03
CA CYS A 213 19.25 5.46 -1.70
C CYS A 213 19.09 6.17 -0.36
N ALA A 214 18.19 7.17 -0.26
CA ALA A 214 17.81 7.75 1.03
C ALA A 214 16.79 6.86 1.74
N THR A 215 15.85 6.32 0.97
CA THR A 215 14.81 5.41 1.45
C THR A 215 14.69 4.25 0.46
N THR A 216 13.82 3.28 0.77
CA THR A 216 13.48 2.22 -0.18
C THR A 216 12.73 2.72 -1.41
N THR A 217 12.37 4.00 -1.52
CA THR A 217 11.60 4.57 -2.64
C THR A 217 12.16 5.89 -3.18
N SER A 218 13.32 6.35 -2.70
CA SER A 218 13.89 7.64 -3.09
C SER A 218 15.42 7.65 -3.10
N CYS A 219 16.00 8.38 -4.05
CA CYS A 219 17.43 8.66 -4.08
C CYS A 219 17.87 9.53 -2.89
N ALA A 220 19.10 9.33 -2.44
CA ALA A 220 19.72 10.19 -1.46
C ALA A 220 20.13 11.53 -2.09
N ALA A 221 19.93 12.61 -1.34
CA ALA A 221 20.56 13.89 -1.65
C ALA A 221 22.08 13.77 -1.47
N CYS A 222 22.84 14.53 -2.25
CA CYS A 222 24.26 14.68 -1.95
C CYS A 222 24.44 15.55 -0.70
N THR A 223 25.51 15.30 0.04
CA THR A 223 25.98 16.06 1.19
C THR A 223 27.44 16.47 1.03
N VAL A 224 28.21 15.74 0.22
CA VAL A 224 29.61 16.05 -0.11
C VAL A 224 29.89 15.81 -1.59
N ASP A 225 30.88 16.53 -2.13
CA ASP A 225 31.20 16.48 -3.57
C ASP A 225 31.63 15.08 -4.06
N THR A 226 32.14 14.22 -3.17
CA THR A 226 32.56 12.84 -3.51
C THR A 226 31.40 11.88 -3.77
N GLU A 227 30.18 12.27 -3.43
CA GLU A 227 28.97 11.47 -3.72
C GLU A 227 28.46 11.71 -5.14
N CYS A 228 28.92 12.77 -5.81
CA CYS A 228 28.51 13.10 -7.17
C CYS A 228 29.44 12.47 -8.22
N GLY A 229 28.89 12.28 -9.42
CA GLY A 229 29.62 11.71 -10.55
C GLY A 229 30.83 12.56 -10.98
N VAL A 230 31.65 12.00 -11.88
CA VAL A 230 32.75 12.77 -12.49
C VAL A 230 32.21 13.96 -13.27
N GLY A 231 32.77 15.15 -13.03
CA GLY A 231 32.29 16.39 -13.65
C GLY A 231 31.06 17.00 -12.97
N GLU A 232 30.74 16.58 -11.75
CA GLU A 232 29.69 17.15 -10.91
C GLU A 232 30.21 17.49 -9.51
N TYR A 233 29.49 18.35 -8.80
CA TYR A 233 29.74 18.69 -7.41
C TYR A 233 28.43 18.77 -6.63
N CYS A 234 28.50 18.76 -5.30
CA CYS A 234 27.30 18.85 -4.49
C CYS A 234 26.84 20.31 -4.32
N GLY A 235 25.68 20.62 -4.88
CA GLY A 235 24.98 21.91 -4.72
C GLY A 235 24.20 22.03 -3.41
N GLY A 236 24.39 21.10 -2.47
CA GLY A 236 23.76 21.06 -1.15
C GLY A 236 22.70 19.97 -0.98
N THR A 237 21.93 19.68 -2.04
CA THR A 237 20.98 18.55 -2.06
C THR A 237 20.97 17.79 -3.39
N GLU A 238 21.52 18.39 -4.45
CA GLU A 238 21.54 17.86 -5.80
C GLU A 238 22.97 17.89 -6.34
N CYS A 239 23.34 16.86 -7.11
CA CYS A 239 24.58 16.86 -7.86
C CYS A 239 24.41 17.77 -9.08
N VAL A 240 25.22 18.82 -9.13
CA VAL A 240 25.16 19.84 -10.17
C VAL A 240 26.39 19.67 -11.05
N THR A 241 26.21 19.85 -12.37
CA THR A 241 27.33 19.84 -13.32
C THR A 241 28.37 20.89 -12.93
N SER A 242 29.64 20.50 -12.98
CA SER A 242 30.75 21.41 -12.75
C SER A 242 30.72 22.57 -13.75
N LEU A 243 31.13 23.74 -13.27
CA LEU A 243 31.17 25.00 -13.97
C LEU A 243 32.36 25.06 -14.92
N ASP A 244 32.12 25.62 -16.10
CA ASP A 244 33.15 25.91 -17.08
C ASP A 244 34.04 27.09 -16.64
N ALA A 245 35.23 27.17 -17.24
CA ALA A 245 36.16 28.27 -16.99
C ALA A 245 35.50 29.63 -17.30
N GLY A 246 35.69 30.60 -16.40
CA GLY A 246 35.09 31.94 -16.48
C GLY A 246 33.80 32.10 -15.67
N SER A 247 33.24 31.00 -15.15
CA SER A 247 32.08 31.03 -14.24
C SER A 247 32.48 31.44 -12.84
N THR A 248 31.60 32.12 -12.11
CA THR A 248 31.82 32.45 -10.69
C THR A 248 31.81 31.19 -9.82
N CYS A 249 32.76 31.08 -8.90
CA CYS A 249 32.88 29.96 -7.98
C CYS A 249 33.29 30.41 -6.58
N ASP A 250 32.91 29.60 -5.59
CA ASP A 250 33.31 29.75 -4.18
C ASP A 250 34.27 28.63 -3.74
N ARG A 251 34.31 27.52 -4.49
CA ARG A 251 35.12 26.33 -4.17
C ARG A 251 35.68 25.69 -5.44
N SER A 252 36.92 25.23 -5.38
CA SER A 252 37.62 24.55 -6.49
C SER A 252 36.86 23.37 -7.10
N ARG A 253 36.12 22.61 -6.27
CA ARG A 253 35.31 21.46 -6.71
C ARG A 253 34.14 21.84 -7.62
N GLN A 254 33.71 23.10 -7.61
CA GLN A 254 32.65 23.57 -8.51
C GLN A 254 33.13 23.63 -9.96
N CYS A 255 34.43 23.74 -10.20
CA CYS A 255 34.99 23.95 -11.54
C CYS A 255 35.39 22.64 -12.21
N THR A 256 35.14 22.50 -13.51
CA THR A 256 35.53 21.30 -14.29
C THR A 256 37.04 21.02 -14.20
N GLY A 257 37.85 22.07 -14.12
CA GLY A 257 39.31 21.98 -13.95
C GLY A 257 39.78 21.79 -12.51
N GLY A 258 38.88 21.90 -11.52
CA GLY A 258 39.23 21.80 -10.11
C GLY A 258 39.98 23.02 -9.55
N ASN A 259 39.90 24.18 -10.21
CA ASN A 259 40.61 25.41 -9.81
C ASN A 259 39.62 26.57 -9.74
N CYS A 260 39.46 27.13 -8.55
CA CYS A 260 38.68 28.33 -8.30
C CYS A 260 39.63 29.36 -7.70
N ASN A 261 40.05 30.33 -8.51
CA ASN A 261 40.92 31.42 -8.09
C ASN A 261 40.20 32.73 -8.41
N ASP A 262 40.37 33.74 -7.55
CA ASP A 262 39.77 35.07 -7.74
C ASP A 262 38.23 35.04 -7.88
N GLY A 263 37.59 34.03 -7.28
CA GLY A 263 36.14 33.81 -7.38
C GLY A 263 35.66 33.34 -8.76
N VAL A 264 36.57 32.91 -9.64
CA VAL A 264 36.29 32.47 -11.01
C VAL A 264 36.92 31.10 -11.29
N CYS A 265 36.22 30.26 -12.06
CA CYS A 265 36.73 28.95 -12.46
C CYS A 265 37.85 29.08 -13.49
N CYS A 266 39.01 28.48 -13.22
CA CYS A 266 40.20 28.66 -14.02
C CYS A 266 40.52 27.44 -14.88
N ASN A 267 41.07 27.68 -16.07
CA ASN A 267 41.53 26.64 -16.98
C ASN A 267 42.70 25.81 -16.40
N ARG A 268 43.43 26.35 -15.42
CA ARG A 268 44.50 25.73 -14.65
C ARG A 268 44.54 26.36 -13.24
N ALA A 269 45.24 25.75 -12.29
CA ALA A 269 45.64 26.47 -11.07
C ALA A 269 46.55 27.64 -11.44
N CYS A 270 46.18 28.86 -11.05
CA CYS A 270 47.07 30.00 -11.15
C CYS A 270 48.19 29.88 -10.09
N GLY A 271 49.37 30.41 -10.38
CA GLY A 271 50.53 30.42 -9.48
C GLY A 271 50.32 31.23 -8.20
N ASP A 272 51.37 31.35 -7.39
CA ASP A 272 51.35 31.90 -6.02
C ASP A 272 51.16 33.44 -5.93
N GLY A 273 50.30 34.02 -6.78
CA GLY A 273 49.72 35.36 -6.59
C GLY A 273 50.10 36.45 -7.59
N CYS A 274 51.08 36.19 -8.47
CA CYS A 274 51.40 37.11 -9.56
C CYS A 274 50.66 36.74 -10.90
N GLU A 275 49.59 35.93 -10.82
CA GLU A 275 48.65 35.56 -11.90
C GLU A 275 47.19 35.78 -11.45
N SER A 276 46.28 36.15 -12.36
CA SER A 276 44.83 36.29 -12.13
C SER A 276 44.00 35.46 -13.10
N CYS A 277 42.84 35.04 -12.60
CA CYS A 277 41.84 34.23 -13.29
C CYS A 277 40.58 35.00 -13.68
N ASP A 278 40.40 36.23 -13.20
CA ASP A 278 39.25 37.08 -13.47
C ASP A 278 39.55 38.34 -14.31
N PRO A 279 40.53 38.34 -15.27
CA PRO A 279 40.79 39.55 -16.05
C PRO A 279 39.58 39.89 -16.94
N PRO A 280 39.28 41.19 -17.14
CA PRO A 280 38.03 41.63 -17.76
C PRO A 280 37.82 41.13 -19.19
N ASP A 281 38.89 40.89 -19.94
CA ASP A 281 38.84 40.44 -21.33
C ASP A 281 38.92 38.91 -21.50
N SER A 282 39.29 38.17 -20.45
CA SER A 282 39.48 36.71 -20.52
C SER A 282 39.23 36.00 -19.19
N PRO A 283 38.02 36.14 -18.60
CA PRO A 283 37.69 35.45 -17.36
C PRO A 283 37.82 33.94 -17.54
N GLY A 284 38.46 33.29 -16.55
CA GLY A 284 38.73 31.86 -16.53
C GLY A 284 40.04 31.42 -17.16
N LEU A 285 40.80 32.32 -17.76
CA LEU A 285 42.16 32.05 -18.23
C LEU A 285 43.15 32.59 -17.20
N CYS A 286 43.95 31.70 -16.57
CA CYS A 286 45.05 32.16 -15.71
C CYS A 286 46.07 32.91 -16.57
N THR A 287 46.23 34.20 -16.31
CA THR A 287 47.18 35.08 -16.98
C THR A 287 48.04 35.83 -15.97
N PRO A 288 49.33 36.07 -16.26
CA PRO A 288 50.18 36.85 -15.37
C PRO A 288 49.71 38.31 -15.30
N TYR A 289 49.79 38.89 -14.11
CA TYR A 289 49.59 40.33 -13.94
C TYR A 289 50.66 41.12 -14.69
N ALA A 290 50.33 42.34 -15.11
CA ALA A 290 51.26 43.21 -15.80
C ALA A 290 52.52 43.49 -14.95
N SER A 291 53.67 43.62 -15.61
CA SER A 291 54.94 43.91 -14.94
C SER A 291 54.84 45.17 -14.07
N GLY A 292 55.35 45.10 -12.84
CA GLY A 292 55.33 46.17 -11.85
C GLY A 292 54.02 46.35 -11.09
N THR A 293 52.99 45.53 -11.34
CA THR A 293 51.73 45.54 -10.57
C THR A 293 51.70 44.41 -9.56
N ASP A 294 50.99 44.57 -8.44
CA ASP A 294 50.71 43.49 -7.46
C ASP A 294 49.31 43.73 -6.85
N PRO A 295 48.23 43.45 -7.60
CA PRO A 295 46.87 43.76 -7.15
C PRO A 295 46.46 42.99 -5.89
N GLU A 296 46.95 41.76 -5.75
CA GLU A 296 46.64 40.85 -4.63
C GLU A 296 47.62 41.00 -3.45
N GLY A 297 48.66 41.83 -3.59
CA GLY A 297 49.67 42.04 -2.56
C GLY A 297 50.49 40.80 -2.21
N SER A 298 50.48 39.79 -3.08
CA SER A 298 51.07 38.47 -2.82
C SER A 298 52.59 38.52 -2.93
N CYS A 299 53.07 39.37 -3.83
CA CYS A 299 54.48 39.57 -4.08
C CYS A 299 55.08 40.40 -2.91
N GLY A 300 54.28 41.20 -2.18
CA GLY A 300 54.61 41.88 -0.91
C GLY A 300 54.79 43.40 -1.07
N SER A 301 54.84 44.18 0.02
CA SER A 301 54.70 45.65 -0.05
C SER A 301 55.79 46.42 -0.83
N THR A 302 56.87 45.77 -1.25
CA THR A 302 57.99 46.37 -2.00
C THR A 302 58.28 45.66 -3.32
N LEU A 303 57.53 44.61 -3.66
CA LEU A 303 57.76 43.75 -4.82
C LEU A 303 56.55 43.84 -5.75
N GLY A 304 56.75 43.65 -7.06
CA GLY A 304 55.72 43.61 -8.09
C GLY A 304 55.82 42.35 -8.94
N CYS A 305 54.81 42.08 -9.78
CA CYS A 305 54.86 40.98 -10.75
C CYS A 305 55.83 41.31 -11.89
N ASP A 306 56.45 40.31 -12.52
CA ASP A 306 57.35 40.48 -13.67
C ASP A 306 56.66 40.44 -15.04
N GLY A 307 55.37 40.14 -15.10
CA GLY A 307 54.65 39.87 -16.36
C GLY A 307 54.72 38.42 -16.83
N PHE A 308 55.41 37.55 -16.10
CA PHE A 308 55.56 36.12 -16.37
C PHE A 308 55.10 35.24 -15.19
N GLY A 309 54.55 35.84 -14.14
CA GLY A 309 53.98 35.15 -12.98
C GLY A 309 54.91 35.04 -11.78
N SER A 310 56.02 35.78 -11.75
CA SER A 310 56.96 35.80 -10.61
C SER A 310 57.03 37.16 -9.91
N CYS A 311 57.35 37.15 -8.61
CA CYS A 311 57.63 38.35 -7.83
C CYS A 311 59.03 38.89 -8.16
N ILE A 312 59.14 40.17 -8.49
CA ILE A 312 60.40 40.92 -8.67
C ILE A 312 60.38 42.21 -7.85
N ASP A 313 61.54 42.83 -7.66
CA ASP A 313 61.61 44.18 -7.07
C ASP A 313 60.90 45.18 -7.98
N ALA A 314 59.93 45.92 -7.45
CA ALA A 314 59.13 46.87 -8.22
C ALA A 314 60.00 47.99 -8.84
N THR A 315 61.22 48.20 -8.34
CA THR A 315 62.19 49.13 -8.91
C THR A 315 62.90 48.61 -10.16
N ASP A 316 62.75 47.33 -10.51
CA ASP A 316 63.35 46.68 -11.69
C ASP A 316 62.35 46.45 -12.84
N ALA A 317 61.09 46.87 -12.69
CA ALA A 317 60.03 46.74 -13.70
C ALA A 317 60.26 47.59 -14.99
N SER A 318 61.40 48.25 -15.11
CA SER A 318 61.75 49.13 -16.24
C SER A 318 62.68 48.52 -17.29
N VAL A 319 63.04 47.24 -17.25
CA VAL A 319 63.78 46.61 -18.37
C VAL A 319 62.84 45.98 -19.40
N GLY A 320 61.99 46.85 -19.97
CA GLY A 320 61.64 46.72 -21.37
C GLY A 320 62.86 47.11 -22.21
N GLU A 321 63.35 46.16 -23.00
CA GLU A 321 64.31 46.37 -24.09
C GLU A 321 65.73 46.82 -23.67
N ASP A 322 66.58 45.89 -23.20
CA ASP A 322 68.03 46.08 -23.38
C ASP A 322 68.58 45.12 -24.45
N SER A 323 68.60 45.64 -25.67
CA SER A 323 69.61 45.26 -26.65
C SER A 323 70.95 45.83 -26.20
N GLY A 324 71.64 45.15 -25.29
CA GLY A 324 72.83 45.68 -24.62
C GLY A 324 73.98 44.68 -24.46
N THR A 325 74.73 44.49 -25.55
CA THR A 325 76.17 44.15 -25.57
C THR A 325 76.69 43.02 -24.67
N VAL A 326 76.85 41.83 -25.25
CA VAL A 326 77.88 40.88 -24.79
C VAL A 326 79.26 41.43 -25.13
N ASP A 327 79.86 42.14 -24.17
CA ASP A 327 81.29 42.50 -24.21
C ASP A 327 82.13 41.21 -24.16
N SER A 328 82.83 40.97 -25.26
CA SER A 328 83.75 39.87 -25.46
C SER A 328 85.17 40.34 -25.13
N SER A 329 85.68 40.02 -23.94
CA SER A 329 87.11 39.81 -23.62
C SER A 329 87.24 39.73 -22.09
N VAL A 330 87.78 38.71 -21.42
CA VAL A 330 89.14 38.12 -21.38
C VAL A 330 88.98 36.95 -20.37
N GLY A 331 89.59 35.78 -20.39
CA GLY A 331 90.67 35.15 -21.13
C GLY A 331 90.87 33.76 -20.51
N ALA A 332 91.38 32.81 -21.30
CA ALA A 332 91.80 31.51 -20.84
C ALA A 332 93.03 31.63 -19.91
N GLU A 333 93.19 30.74 -18.92
CA GLU A 333 94.06 29.55 -18.99
C GLU A 333 93.79 28.53 -17.83
N PRO A 334 94.56 27.43 -17.57
CA PRO A 334 93.99 26.10 -17.33
C PRO A 334 94.41 25.46 -15.98
N GLY A 335 93.95 24.23 -15.69
CA GLY A 335 94.57 23.32 -14.69
C GLY A 335 93.59 22.77 -13.64
N THR A 336 93.02 21.59 -13.89
CA THR A 336 93.35 20.26 -13.31
C THR A 336 92.76 19.93 -11.93
N ASP A 337 91.77 19.02 -11.98
CA ASP A 337 91.57 17.79 -11.19
C ASP A 337 91.94 17.73 -9.70
N GLY A 338 90.93 17.40 -8.87
CA GLY A 338 91.13 17.03 -7.46
C GLY A 338 89.83 16.68 -6.73
N SER A 339 89.41 15.42 -6.87
CA SER A 339 88.30 14.70 -6.23
C SER A 339 88.02 15.01 -4.74
N THR A 340 86.74 15.09 -4.36
CA THR A 340 86.10 14.11 -3.46
C THR A 340 84.57 14.23 -3.52
N GLY A 341 83.94 13.13 -3.93
CA GLY A 341 82.50 13.00 -4.05
C GLY A 341 81.82 12.52 -2.78
N GLY A 342 80.52 12.81 -2.72
CA GLY A 342 79.56 12.20 -1.82
C GLY A 342 78.16 12.56 -2.30
N ASN A 343 77.54 11.68 -3.10
CA ASN A 343 76.10 11.69 -3.25
C ASN A 343 75.56 10.28 -3.45
N LEU A 344 74.60 9.94 -2.59
CA LEU A 344 73.90 8.67 -2.52
C LEU A 344 72.83 8.57 -3.62
N ALA A 345 72.94 7.49 -4.39
CA ALA A 345 71.90 6.50 -4.70
C ALA A 345 70.53 6.98 -5.25
N ALA A 346 70.43 6.92 -6.58
CA ALA A 346 69.20 6.54 -7.28
C ALA A 346 69.35 5.10 -7.80
N HIS A 347 68.33 4.26 -7.60
CA HIS A 347 68.19 2.99 -8.34
C HIS A 347 66.82 2.95 -9.01
N GLY A 348 66.83 3.09 -10.33
CA GLY A 348 65.83 2.53 -11.23
C GLY A 348 66.44 1.34 -11.97
N SER A 349 65.70 0.22 -12.04
CA SER A 349 65.90 -0.96 -12.89
C SER A 349 64.71 -1.88 -12.58
N GLY A 350 63.96 -2.48 -13.50
CA GLY A 350 64.08 -2.70 -14.93
C GLY A 350 63.15 -3.88 -15.23
N CYS A 351 62.35 -3.78 -16.29
CA CYS A 351 61.47 -4.84 -16.77
C CYS A 351 62.28 -5.98 -17.41
N ILE A 352 62.04 -7.24 -17.04
CA ILE A 352 62.35 -8.43 -17.85
C ILE A 352 61.22 -9.45 -17.71
N ALA A 353 60.68 -9.87 -18.85
CA ALA A 353 59.69 -10.92 -19.03
C ALA A 353 60.32 -12.33 -18.93
N CYS A 354 59.58 -13.31 -18.42
CA CYS A 354 59.73 -14.73 -18.78
C CYS A 354 58.36 -15.43 -18.84
N ALA A 355 58.25 -16.31 -19.83
CA ALA A 355 57.05 -16.96 -20.33
C ALA A 355 56.73 -18.32 -19.68
N VAL A 356 55.44 -18.67 -19.70
CA VAL A 356 54.76 -19.96 -19.93
C VAL A 356 55.44 -21.28 -19.50
N GLY A 357 54.73 -22.07 -18.67
CA GLY A 357 54.93 -23.52 -18.52
C GLY A 357 53.86 -24.16 -17.61
N ALA A 358 52.94 -24.93 -18.20
CA ALA A 358 51.90 -25.71 -17.52
C ALA A 358 52.40 -27.16 -17.17
N PRO A 359 51.53 -28.13 -16.80
CA PRO A 359 51.18 -28.53 -15.42
C PRO A 359 51.62 -29.97 -15.06
N GLY A 360 51.61 -30.34 -13.76
CA GLY A 360 51.95 -31.71 -13.35
C GLY A 360 51.62 -32.10 -11.91
N ARG A 361 50.49 -32.80 -11.76
CA ARG A 361 50.15 -33.92 -10.84
C ARG A 361 50.83 -34.04 -9.45
N GLY A 362 49.98 -34.08 -8.42
CA GLY A 362 49.62 -35.36 -7.80
C GLY A 362 49.93 -35.59 -6.32
N ARG A 363 48.87 -36.02 -5.61
CA ARG A 363 48.77 -37.05 -4.55
C ARG A 363 48.50 -36.59 -3.10
N ASP A 364 47.27 -36.90 -2.70
CA ASP A 364 46.86 -37.69 -1.53
C ASP A 364 47.40 -37.30 -0.14
N PHE A 365 46.51 -36.89 0.77
CA PHE A 365 46.31 -37.58 2.06
C PHE A 365 44.93 -37.25 2.66
N ALA A 366 44.36 -38.27 3.29
CA ALA A 366 42.97 -38.43 3.68
C ALA A 366 42.66 -37.93 5.10
N GLY A 367 41.36 -37.68 5.33
CA GLY A 367 40.63 -38.27 6.47
C GLY A 367 40.45 -37.40 7.72
N LEU A 368 39.19 -37.10 8.04
CA LEU A 368 38.52 -37.21 9.36
C LEU A 368 37.10 -36.63 9.19
N ALA A 369 36.09 -37.45 8.90
CA ALA A 369 35.25 -38.18 9.87
C ALA A 369 34.17 -37.30 10.53
N PHE A 370 32.93 -37.40 10.04
CA PHE A 370 31.72 -37.19 10.85
C PHE A 370 30.62 -38.14 10.38
N SER A 371 30.39 -39.19 11.17
CA SER A 371 29.26 -40.12 11.11
C SER A 371 28.66 -40.20 12.51
N LEU A 372 27.35 -39.98 12.64
CA LEU A 372 26.38 -40.70 13.48
C LEU A 372 25.00 -39.99 13.30
N LEU A 373 24.04 -40.55 12.57
CA LEU A 373 23.01 -41.56 12.94
C LEU A 373 21.77 -41.00 13.67
N PHE A 374 20.58 -41.12 13.04
CA PHE A 374 19.33 -41.80 13.49
C PHE A 374 18.13 -41.21 12.69
N MET A 375 17.55 -41.88 11.68
CA MET A 375 16.53 -42.96 11.72
C MET A 375 15.29 -42.67 12.58
N LEU A 376 14.18 -42.29 11.92
CA LEU A 376 12.75 -42.63 12.20
C LEU A 376 11.89 -41.87 11.16
N GLY A 377 10.87 -42.37 10.46
CA GLY A 377 10.18 -43.64 10.38
C GLY A 377 9.00 -43.45 9.40
N LEU A 378 8.83 -44.39 8.47
CA LEU A 378 7.63 -44.57 7.65
C LEU A 378 6.41 -44.86 8.55
N ALA A 379 5.22 -44.29 8.28
CA ALA A 379 3.92 -45.00 8.28
C ALA A 379 2.65 -44.10 8.42
N LEU A 380 1.74 -44.21 7.42
CA LEU A 380 0.25 -44.17 7.48
C LEU A 380 -0.43 -42.86 8.01
N ARG A 381 -1.60 -42.38 7.55
CA ARG A 381 -2.82 -43.06 7.08
C ARG A 381 -3.82 -42.07 6.45
N ARG A 382 -4.64 -42.57 5.54
CA ARG A 382 -5.90 -41.98 5.02
C ARG A 382 -6.97 -41.79 6.10
N ARG A 383 -7.95 -40.92 5.77
CA ARG A 383 -9.31 -40.68 6.32
C ARG A 383 -9.41 -39.75 7.53
N PHE A 384 -9.88 -38.52 7.29
CA PHE A 384 -11.31 -38.18 7.35
C PHE A 384 -11.70 -37.36 6.13
#